data_AF-A0A966W603-F1
#
_entry.id   AF-A0A966W603-F1
#
_cell.length_a   1.000
_cell.length_b   1.000
_cell.length_c   1.000
_cell.angle_alpha   90.00
_cell.angle_beta   90.00
_cell.angle_gamma   90.00
#
_symmetry.space_group_name_H-M   'P 1'
#
loop_
_entity.id
_entity.type
_entity.pdbx_description
1 polymer ?
#
loop_
_entity_poly.entity_id
_entity_poly.type
_entity_poly.pdbx_seq_one_letter_code
_entity_poly.pdbx_strand_id
1 'polypeptide(L)'
;MKNLRSVAIAGVMALALPSLAMAQAPTTLTIPLASNNNSGVTGTAVITDIGGGKSKVVLTISGGKSATTGPAHIHSGKCPEVGAVVAPLTNLANGTSTTEVAVPISAMIGAAHAINLHETGVSGVAGYVACGNLVATPTAMPATGFGTRTIALGGAAGAAILGGLGAGISMIRRRVIASRG
;
A
#
# COMPACT_ATOMS: atom_id res chain seq x y z
N MET A 1 63.50 18.07 -30.95
CA MET A 1 62.57 17.07 -31.54
C MET A 1 61.98 16.29 -30.38
N LYS A 2 60.64 16.27 -30.30
CA LYS A 2 59.83 15.79 -29.16
C LYS A 2 59.54 14.29 -29.32
N ASN A 3 59.74 13.49 -28.28
CA ASN A 3 59.37 12.07 -28.28
C ASN A 3 58.63 11.76 -26.97
N LEU A 4 57.35 12.15 -26.94
CA LEU A 4 56.44 11.92 -25.82
C LEU A 4 56.11 10.42 -25.77
N ARG A 5 56.52 9.73 -24.70
CA ARG A 5 56.13 8.34 -24.45
C ARG A 5 54.77 8.35 -23.74
N SER A 6 53.73 8.02 -24.50
CA SER A 6 52.36 7.89 -24.02
C SER A 6 52.26 6.80 -22.95
N VAL A 7 51.92 7.20 -21.71
CA VAL A 7 51.51 6.28 -20.66
C VAL A 7 50.02 6.01 -20.87
N ALA A 8 49.68 4.79 -21.28
CA ALA A 8 48.30 4.34 -21.40
C ALA A 8 47.72 4.11 -19.99
N ILE A 9 46.83 4.99 -19.56
CA ILE A 9 46.04 4.82 -18.34
C ILE A 9 44.94 3.81 -18.67
N ALA A 10 45.10 2.57 -18.20
CA ALA A 10 44.07 1.55 -18.26
C ALA A 10 42.94 1.94 -17.28
N GLY A 11 41.89 2.57 -17.81
CA GLY A 11 40.67 2.86 -17.06
C GLY A 11 39.93 1.57 -16.73
N VAL A 12 39.91 1.20 -15.45
CA VAL A 12 39.05 0.12 -14.94
C VAL A 12 37.61 0.62 -14.95
N MET A 13 36.86 0.29 -16.00
CA MET A 13 35.43 0.55 -16.06
C MET A 13 34.71 -0.47 -15.18
N ALA A 14 34.47 -0.10 -13.92
CA ALA A 14 33.65 -0.87 -13.00
C ALA A 14 32.21 -0.93 -13.53
N LEU A 15 31.82 -2.10 -14.05
CA LEU A 15 30.42 -2.40 -14.41
C LEU A 15 29.59 -2.48 -13.12
N ALA A 16 28.94 -1.38 -12.77
CA ALA A 16 27.90 -1.38 -11.75
C ALA A 16 26.66 -2.09 -12.32
N LEU A 17 26.46 -3.35 -11.95
CA LEU A 17 25.23 -4.08 -12.24
C LEU A 17 24.11 -3.46 -11.39
N PRO A 18 23.00 -2.97 -11.98
CA PRO A 18 21.86 -2.55 -11.19
C PRO A 18 21.26 -3.77 -10.48
N SER A 19 21.25 -3.74 -9.15
CA SER A 19 20.57 -4.75 -8.34
C SER A 19 19.08 -4.72 -8.67
N LEU A 20 18.59 -5.76 -9.34
CA LEU A 20 17.17 -6.02 -9.50
C LEU A 20 16.57 -6.32 -8.12
N ALA A 21 16.08 -5.28 -7.45
CA ALA A 21 15.26 -5.44 -6.27
C ALA A 21 13.96 -6.14 -6.70
N MET A 22 13.85 -7.44 -6.43
CA MET A 22 12.60 -8.16 -6.61
C MET A 22 11.58 -7.55 -5.66
N ALA A 23 10.49 -6.99 -6.19
CA ALA A 23 9.41 -6.47 -5.36
C ALA A 23 8.81 -7.62 -4.56
N GLN A 24 9.13 -7.70 -3.27
CA GLN A 24 8.58 -8.70 -2.38
C GLN A 24 7.07 -8.46 -2.20
N ALA A 25 6.26 -9.49 -2.41
CA ALA A 25 4.84 -9.42 -2.16
C ALA A 25 4.57 -9.05 -0.69
N PRO A 26 3.52 -8.26 -0.39
CA PRO A 26 3.21 -7.88 0.98
C PRO A 26 2.90 -9.13 1.82
N THR A 27 3.44 -9.18 3.03
CA THR A 27 3.15 -10.26 4.00
C THR A 27 1.81 -10.07 4.70
N THR A 28 1.28 -8.85 4.67
CA THR A 28 -0.03 -8.49 5.19
C THR A 28 -0.72 -7.54 4.23
N LEU A 29 -2.00 -7.76 3.97
CA LEU A 29 -2.84 -6.93 3.13
C LEU A 29 -4.12 -6.56 3.88
N THR A 30 -4.42 -5.27 3.95
CA THR A 30 -5.64 -4.76 4.61
C THR A 30 -6.55 -4.12 3.58
N ILE A 31 -7.79 -4.63 3.48
CA ILE A 31 -8.78 -4.24 2.49
C ILE A 31 -10.04 -3.73 3.20
N PRO A 32 -10.47 -2.48 2.97
CA PRO A 32 -11.77 -2.01 3.43
C PRO A 32 -12.90 -2.64 2.60
N LEU A 33 -13.99 -2.98 3.25
CA LEU A 33 -15.21 -3.50 2.65
C LEU A 33 -16.28 -2.42 2.71
N ALA A 34 -16.74 -1.98 1.53
CA ALA A 34 -17.80 -1.00 1.39
C ALA A 34 -19.17 -1.67 1.35
N SER A 35 -20.20 -0.94 1.76
CA SER A 35 -21.59 -1.40 1.72
C SER A 35 -22.08 -1.57 0.28
N ASN A 36 -22.74 -2.69 0.02
CA ASN A 36 -23.49 -2.94 -1.21
C ASN A 36 -25.00 -2.90 -0.93
N ASN A 37 -25.80 -2.62 -1.95
CA ASN A 37 -27.26 -2.69 -1.90
C ASN A 37 -27.89 -1.90 -0.74
N ASN A 38 -27.27 -0.76 -0.37
CA ASN A 38 -27.70 0.08 0.76
C ASN A 38 -27.84 -0.68 2.10
N SER A 39 -27.06 -1.75 2.27
CA SER A 39 -27.12 -2.63 3.45
C SER A 39 -26.72 -1.94 4.77
N GLY A 40 -25.93 -0.86 4.69
CA GLY A 40 -25.28 -0.25 5.85
C GLY A 40 -24.16 -1.10 6.47
N VAL A 41 -23.85 -2.26 5.88
CA VAL A 41 -22.79 -3.17 6.32
C VAL A 41 -21.44 -2.71 5.76
N THR A 42 -20.45 -2.55 6.63
CA THR A 42 -19.07 -2.20 6.25
C THR A 42 -18.07 -3.04 7.04
N GLY A 43 -16.80 -3.04 6.67
CA GLY A 43 -15.80 -3.74 7.47
C GLY A 43 -14.40 -3.71 6.92
N THR A 44 -13.58 -4.61 7.44
CA THR A 44 -12.17 -4.76 7.06
C THR A 44 -11.84 -6.23 6.91
N ALA A 45 -11.12 -6.57 5.84
CA ALA A 45 -10.44 -7.84 5.68
C ALA A 45 -8.93 -7.65 5.89
N VAL A 46 -8.34 -8.43 6.78
CA VAL A 46 -6.89 -8.53 6.97
C VAL A 46 -6.44 -9.90 6.48
N ILE A 47 -5.55 -9.89 5.49
CA ILE A 47 -4.99 -11.10 4.89
C ILE A 47 -3.53 -11.16 5.28
N THR A 48 -3.08 -12.25 5.88
CA THR A 48 -1.69 -12.44 6.32
C THR A 48 -1.12 -13.70 5.71
N ASP A 49 0.10 -13.62 5.19
CA ASP A 49 0.87 -14.79 4.76
C ASP A 49 1.20 -15.65 5.99
N ILE A 50 0.85 -16.94 5.92
CA ILE A 50 1.13 -17.93 6.98
C ILE A 50 2.15 -18.99 6.54
N GLY A 51 2.82 -18.76 5.42
CA GLY A 51 3.80 -19.67 4.84
C GLY A 51 3.18 -20.80 4.02
N GLY A 52 4.03 -21.55 3.32
CA GLY A 52 3.60 -22.71 2.51
C GLY A 52 2.67 -22.36 1.35
N GLY A 53 2.69 -21.11 0.87
CA GLY A 53 1.80 -20.63 -0.19
C GLY A 53 0.35 -20.42 0.25
N LYS A 54 0.10 -20.28 1.56
CA LYS A 54 -1.23 -20.09 2.14
C LYS A 54 -1.39 -18.69 2.72
N SER A 55 -2.62 -18.27 2.95
CA SER A 55 -2.93 -17.00 3.60
C SER A 55 -4.07 -17.16 4.60
N LYS A 56 -4.01 -16.41 5.70
CA LYS A 56 -5.09 -16.30 6.68
C LYS A 56 -5.89 -15.03 6.41
N VAL A 57 -7.19 -15.17 6.21
CA VAL A 57 -8.14 -14.08 6.03
C VAL A 57 -8.93 -13.88 7.31
N VAL A 58 -8.86 -12.70 7.89
CA VAL A 58 -9.65 -12.28 9.05
C VAL A 58 -10.60 -11.18 8.61
N LEU A 59 -11.90 -11.38 8.84
CA LEU A 59 -12.94 -10.38 8.55
C LEU A 59 -13.44 -9.78 9.87
N THR A 60 -13.59 -8.46 9.89
CA THR A 60 -14.24 -7.70 10.97
C THR A 60 -15.27 -6.77 10.37
N ILE A 61 -16.55 -6.99 10.69
CA ILE A 61 -17.69 -6.35 10.04
C ILE A 61 -18.51 -5.58 11.06
N SER A 62 -19.08 -4.47 10.63
CA SER A 62 -19.87 -3.56 11.44
C SER A 62 -21.05 -2.96 10.65
N GLY A 63 -22.08 -2.51 11.38
CA GLY A 63 -23.26 -1.83 10.81
C GLY A 63 -24.26 -2.77 10.13
N GLY A 64 -25.56 -2.43 10.13
CA GLY A 64 -26.63 -3.25 9.56
C GLY A 64 -27.09 -4.42 10.44
N LYS A 65 -28.39 -4.77 10.39
CA LYS A 65 -28.96 -5.89 11.19
C LYS A 65 -28.48 -7.27 10.71
N SER A 66 -28.02 -7.38 9.47
CA SER A 66 -27.55 -8.63 8.85
C SER A 66 -26.03 -8.85 8.93
N ALA A 67 -25.27 -7.92 9.54
CA ALA A 67 -23.80 -7.95 9.52
C ALA A 67 -23.13 -8.96 10.44
N THR A 68 -23.89 -9.62 11.31
CA THR A 68 -23.30 -10.47 12.34
C THR A 68 -23.16 -11.92 11.90
N THR A 69 -23.92 -12.37 10.90
CA THR A 69 -23.93 -13.77 10.45
C THR A 69 -24.18 -13.87 8.95
N GLY A 70 -23.34 -14.62 8.24
CA GLY A 70 -23.58 -14.90 6.83
C GLY A 70 -22.37 -15.42 6.07
N PRO A 71 -22.57 -15.85 4.81
CA PRO A 71 -21.49 -16.32 3.95
C PRO A 71 -20.54 -15.18 3.56
N ALA A 72 -19.27 -15.53 3.39
CA ALA A 72 -18.29 -14.67 2.76
C ALA A 72 -17.45 -15.50 1.78
N HIS A 73 -17.07 -14.89 0.66
CA HIS A 73 -16.32 -15.57 -0.39
C HIS A 73 -15.27 -14.64 -0.99
N ILE A 74 -14.20 -15.23 -1.49
CA ILE A 74 -13.31 -14.58 -2.47
C ILE A 74 -13.85 -14.93 -3.85
N HIS A 75 -14.11 -13.93 -4.66
CA HIS A 75 -14.53 -14.06 -6.04
C HIS A 75 -13.45 -13.52 -6.98
N SER A 76 -13.50 -13.98 -8.24
CA SER A 76 -12.83 -13.33 -9.36
C SER A 76 -13.51 -12.01 -9.73
N GLY A 77 -12.80 -11.13 -10.44
CA GLY A 77 -13.33 -9.85 -10.88
C GLY A 77 -13.24 -8.77 -9.81
N LYS A 78 -14.16 -7.81 -9.84
CA LYS A 78 -14.14 -6.61 -8.99
C LYS A 78 -15.53 -6.30 -8.45
N CYS A 79 -15.59 -5.66 -7.30
CA CYS A 79 -16.83 -5.10 -6.77
C CYS A 79 -17.41 -4.03 -7.71
N PRO A 80 -18.75 -3.89 -7.77
CA PRO A 80 -19.76 -4.72 -7.12
C PRO A 80 -20.13 -5.99 -7.92
N GLU A 81 -19.70 -6.10 -9.17
CA GLU A 81 -20.03 -7.19 -10.09
C GLU A 81 -18.95 -8.28 -10.07
N VAL A 82 -18.89 -9.00 -8.95
CA VAL A 82 -17.95 -10.10 -8.80
C VAL A 82 -18.32 -11.29 -9.68
N GLY A 83 -17.31 -12.02 -10.15
CA GLY A 83 -17.44 -13.21 -10.99
C GLY A 83 -17.61 -14.51 -10.19
N ALA A 84 -17.05 -15.60 -10.69
CA ALA A 84 -17.11 -16.91 -10.02
C ALA A 84 -16.39 -16.91 -8.67
N VAL A 85 -16.87 -17.74 -7.74
CA VAL A 85 -16.24 -18.00 -6.44
C VAL A 85 -14.89 -18.67 -6.67
N VAL A 86 -13.84 -18.09 -6.11
CA VAL A 86 -12.47 -18.63 -6.12
C VAL A 86 -12.19 -19.42 -4.84
N ALA A 87 -12.61 -18.91 -3.69
CA ALA A 87 -12.45 -19.61 -2.42
C ALA A 87 -13.60 -19.27 -1.45
N PRO A 88 -14.19 -20.26 -0.78
CA PRO A 88 -15.12 -20.00 0.31
C PRO A 88 -14.37 -19.52 1.55
N LEU A 89 -15.00 -18.64 2.32
CA LEU A 89 -14.54 -18.25 3.65
C LEU A 89 -15.46 -18.84 4.71
N THR A 90 -14.92 -19.05 5.92
CA THR A 90 -15.73 -19.37 7.09
C THR A 90 -16.83 -18.33 7.23
N ASN A 91 -18.06 -18.78 7.47
CA ASN A 91 -19.18 -17.89 7.71
C ASN A 91 -18.88 -16.93 8.85
N LEU A 92 -19.42 -15.73 8.76
CA LEU A 92 -19.40 -14.80 9.86
C LEU A 92 -20.15 -15.35 11.06
N ALA A 93 -19.52 -15.20 12.22
CA ALA A 93 -20.12 -15.38 13.52
C ALA A 93 -19.85 -14.11 14.35
N ASN A 94 -20.93 -13.46 14.78
CA ASN A 94 -20.88 -12.22 15.55
C ASN A 94 -20.04 -11.11 14.90
N GLY A 95 -20.13 -10.97 13.58
CA GLY A 95 -19.43 -9.91 12.83
C GLY A 95 -17.95 -10.21 12.58
N THR A 96 -17.48 -11.43 12.89
CA THR A 96 -16.10 -11.84 12.66
C THR A 96 -16.01 -13.16 11.91
N SER A 97 -14.91 -13.35 11.17
CA SER A 97 -14.57 -14.64 10.54
C SER A 97 -13.05 -14.79 10.48
N THR A 98 -12.57 -16.02 10.56
CA THR A 98 -11.17 -16.39 10.29
C THR A 98 -11.15 -17.62 9.39
N THR A 99 -10.39 -17.54 8.30
CA THR A 99 -10.25 -18.62 7.32
C THR A 99 -8.81 -18.76 6.86
N GLU A 100 -8.30 -19.97 6.76
CA GLU A 100 -7.07 -20.25 6.02
C GLU A 100 -7.41 -20.63 4.58
N VAL A 101 -6.75 -19.98 3.63
CA VAL A 101 -6.93 -20.19 2.19
C VAL A 101 -5.61 -20.68 1.60
N ALA A 102 -5.66 -21.74 0.79
CA ALA A 102 -4.49 -22.30 0.11
C ALA A 102 -4.12 -21.48 -1.15
N VAL A 103 -4.06 -20.16 -1.02
CA VAL A 103 -3.70 -19.21 -2.08
C VAL A 103 -2.77 -18.15 -1.46
N PRO A 104 -1.62 -17.85 -2.06
CA PRO A 104 -0.72 -16.81 -1.55
C PRO A 104 -1.26 -15.41 -1.87
N ILE A 105 -0.95 -14.42 -1.03
CA ILE A 105 -1.36 -13.01 -1.22
C ILE A 105 -0.98 -12.50 -2.63
N SER A 106 0.21 -12.87 -3.12
CA SER A 106 0.69 -12.49 -4.46
C SER A 106 -0.25 -12.95 -5.58
N ALA A 107 -0.82 -14.14 -5.48
CA ALA A 107 -1.79 -14.64 -6.45
C ALA A 107 -3.15 -13.94 -6.31
N MET A 108 -3.56 -13.61 -5.08
CA MET A 108 -4.81 -12.87 -4.82
C MET A 108 -4.77 -11.46 -5.43
N ILE A 109 -3.64 -10.76 -5.35
CA ILE A 109 -3.49 -9.40 -5.91
C ILE A 109 -2.93 -9.38 -7.34
N GLY A 110 -2.43 -10.51 -7.85
CA GLY A 110 -1.89 -10.65 -9.20
C GLY A 110 -2.96 -10.68 -10.29
N ALA A 111 -4.21 -10.90 -9.92
CA ALA A 111 -5.39 -10.79 -10.78
C ALA A 111 -6.51 -10.05 -10.05
N ALA A 112 -7.56 -9.69 -10.78
CA ALA A 112 -8.73 -9.06 -10.18
C ALA A 112 -9.48 -10.08 -9.31
N HIS A 113 -9.45 -9.84 -8.01
CA HIS A 113 -10.24 -10.57 -7.02
C HIS A 113 -10.92 -9.59 -6.06
N ALA A 114 -11.99 -10.04 -5.45
CA ALA A 114 -12.72 -9.29 -4.43
C ALA A 114 -13.24 -10.21 -3.34
N ILE A 115 -13.29 -9.70 -2.11
CA ILE A 115 -14.04 -10.32 -1.02
C ILE A 115 -15.47 -9.78 -1.08
N ASN A 116 -16.45 -10.67 -1.04
CA ASN A 116 -17.86 -10.31 -1.01
C ASN A 116 -18.58 -11.02 0.15
N LEU A 117 -19.46 -10.29 0.83
CA LEU A 117 -20.30 -10.80 1.91
C LEU A 117 -21.74 -10.90 1.42
N HIS A 118 -22.40 -11.95 1.89
CA HIS A 118 -23.78 -12.27 1.53
C HIS A 118 -24.71 -12.20 2.74
N GLU A 119 -25.95 -11.79 2.48
CA GLU A 119 -27.06 -11.97 3.40
C GLU A 119 -27.43 -13.45 3.50
N THR A 120 -27.70 -13.93 4.71
CA THR A 120 -28.11 -15.31 4.94
C THR A 120 -29.45 -15.60 4.26
N GLY A 121 -29.49 -16.63 3.42
CA GLY A 121 -30.72 -17.06 2.72
C GLY A 121 -31.03 -16.30 1.43
N VAL A 122 -30.24 -15.31 1.03
CA VAL A 122 -30.40 -14.59 -0.24
C VAL A 122 -29.25 -14.93 -1.18
N SER A 123 -29.59 -15.44 -2.36
CA SER A 123 -28.60 -15.85 -3.37
C SER A 123 -28.42 -14.80 -4.46
N GLY A 124 -27.25 -14.85 -5.12
CA GLY A 124 -26.92 -13.95 -6.21
C GLY A 124 -26.72 -12.51 -5.76
N VAL A 125 -26.68 -11.60 -6.74
CA VAL A 125 -26.35 -10.17 -6.55
C VAL A 125 -27.27 -9.44 -5.58
N ALA A 126 -28.51 -9.92 -5.40
CA ALA A 126 -29.46 -9.36 -4.44
C ALA A 126 -29.00 -9.55 -2.99
N GLY A 127 -28.27 -10.62 -2.70
CA GLY A 127 -27.77 -10.92 -1.36
C GLY A 127 -26.47 -10.20 -1.00
N TYR A 128 -25.87 -9.42 -1.90
CA TYR A 128 -24.56 -8.82 -1.65
C TYR A 128 -24.69 -7.66 -0.65
N VAL A 129 -24.07 -7.81 0.53
CA VAL A 129 -24.17 -6.81 1.61
C VAL A 129 -22.91 -5.96 1.76
N ALA A 130 -21.73 -6.49 1.47
CA ALA A 130 -20.49 -5.71 1.47
C ALA A 130 -19.45 -6.29 0.50
N CYS A 131 -18.55 -5.45 0.00
CA CYS A 131 -17.53 -5.88 -0.96
C CYS A 131 -16.24 -5.04 -0.87
N GLY A 132 -15.08 -5.66 -1.09
CA GLY A 132 -13.81 -4.96 -1.24
C GLY A 132 -12.86 -5.65 -2.22
N ASN A 133 -12.22 -4.86 -3.08
CA ASN A 133 -11.27 -5.34 -4.08
C ASN A 133 -9.92 -5.69 -3.44
N LEU A 134 -9.37 -6.86 -3.79
CA LEU A 134 -8.04 -7.30 -3.36
C LEU A 134 -6.97 -6.62 -4.22
N VAL A 135 -6.59 -5.41 -3.82
CA VAL A 135 -5.51 -4.65 -4.47
C VAL A 135 -4.40 -4.41 -3.46
N ALA A 136 -3.14 -4.40 -3.91
CA ALA A 136 -2.04 -3.99 -3.05
C ALA A 136 -2.26 -2.55 -2.56
N THR A 137 -2.73 -2.39 -1.33
CA THR A 137 -2.69 -1.10 -0.66
C THR A 137 -1.24 -0.89 -0.22
N PRO A 138 -0.62 0.26 -0.53
CA PRO A 138 0.68 0.59 0.04
C PRO A 138 0.49 0.90 1.53
N THR A 139 0.28 -0.13 2.35
CA THR A 139 0.53 -0.04 3.78
C THR A 139 2.01 0.24 3.92
N ALA A 140 2.33 1.43 4.46
CA ALA A 140 3.68 1.95 4.64
C ALA A 140 4.68 0.81 4.88
N MET A 141 5.52 0.52 3.87
CA MET A 141 6.61 -0.43 4.06
C MET A 141 7.40 0.04 5.29
N PRO A 142 7.78 -0.85 6.23
CA PRO A 142 8.79 -0.46 7.21
C PRO A 142 9.98 0.04 6.42
N ALA A 143 10.37 1.30 6.66
CA ALA A 143 11.50 1.91 6.01
C ALA A 143 12.72 1.03 6.29
N THR A 144 13.08 0.16 5.33
CA THR A 144 14.38 -0.50 5.33
C THR A 144 15.36 0.62 5.10
N GLY A 145 15.83 1.20 6.20
CA GLY A 145 16.78 2.27 6.22
C GLY A 145 18.03 1.81 5.48
N PHE A 146 18.20 2.29 4.25
CA PHE A 146 19.54 2.53 3.74
C PHE A 146 20.09 3.69 4.55
N GLY A 147 20.64 3.36 5.73
CA GLY A 147 21.52 4.24 6.44
C GLY A 147 22.68 4.53 5.50
N THR A 148 22.68 5.73 4.91
CA THR A 148 23.85 6.29 4.24
C THR A 148 24.95 6.36 5.30
N ARG A 149 25.75 5.30 5.42
CA ARG A 149 26.99 5.34 6.20
C ARG A 149 27.91 6.27 5.41
N THR A 150 27.87 7.54 5.77
CA THR A 150 28.90 8.51 5.39
C THR A 150 30.22 7.93 5.89
N ILE A 151 31.02 7.39 4.98
CA ILE A 151 32.40 7.02 5.28
C ILE A 151 33.11 8.34 5.56
N ALA A 152 33.22 8.68 6.84
CA ALA A 152 34.06 9.76 7.30
C ALA A 152 35.51 9.36 7.04
N LEU A 153 36.05 9.74 5.89
CA LEU A 153 37.50 9.88 5.74
C LEU A 153 37.89 11.09 6.59
N GLY A 154 38.61 10.82 7.68
CA GLY A 154 39.21 11.87 8.49
C GLY A 154 40.16 12.75 7.68
N GLY A 155 40.19 14.04 8.01
CA GLY A 155 41.16 14.97 7.44
C GLY A 155 40.83 16.44 7.66
N ALA A 156 41.33 16.99 8.77
CA ALA A 156 41.84 18.35 8.97
C ALA A 156 40.93 19.58 8.72
N ALA A 157 40.61 20.24 9.84
CA ALA A 157 40.79 21.67 10.12
C ALA A 157 40.50 22.73 9.03
N GLY A 158 39.56 23.63 9.35
CA GLY A 158 39.82 25.08 9.25
C GLY A 158 38.78 25.95 8.54
N ALA A 159 38.49 27.08 9.20
CA ALA A 159 37.96 28.36 8.69
C ALA A 159 36.43 28.57 8.65
N ALA A 160 35.91 29.01 9.81
CA ALA A 160 34.80 29.95 9.88
C ALA A 160 35.22 31.30 9.28
N ILE A 161 34.41 31.87 8.39
CA ILE A 161 34.47 33.30 8.04
C ILE A 161 33.13 33.93 8.42
N LEU A 162 33.25 34.91 9.30
CA LEU A 162 32.27 35.81 9.86
C LEU A 162 31.90 36.89 8.82
N GLY A 163 30.65 37.37 8.83
CA GLY A 163 30.34 38.76 8.47
C GLY A 163 29.17 38.99 7.52
N GLY A 164 28.24 39.86 7.92
CA GLY A 164 27.29 40.48 7.02
C GLY A 164 26.00 40.98 7.68
N LEU A 165 26.09 42.03 8.50
CA LEU A 165 24.95 42.83 8.93
C LEU A 165 24.22 43.43 7.71
N GLY A 166 22.88 43.42 7.73
CA GLY A 166 22.05 44.15 6.78
C GLY A 166 20.69 44.50 7.38
N ALA A 167 20.65 45.55 8.22
CA ALA A 167 19.42 46.25 8.58
C ALA A 167 19.01 47.18 7.41
N GLY A 168 17.71 47.26 7.08
CA GLY A 168 17.28 48.13 5.99
C GLY A 168 15.79 48.20 5.68
N ILE A 169 15.05 48.98 6.50
CA ILE A 169 14.05 49.99 6.08
C ILE A 169 12.75 49.52 5.36
N SER A 170 11.70 49.41 6.18
CA SER A 170 10.50 50.29 6.21
C SER A 170 9.85 50.84 4.93
N MET A 171 8.51 50.68 4.91
CA MET A 171 7.47 51.51 4.28
C MET A 171 7.23 51.39 2.76
N ILE A 172 6.01 50.98 2.38
CA ILE A 172 4.98 51.92 1.93
C ILE A 172 3.61 51.23 1.83
N ARG A 173 2.64 51.84 2.52
CA ARG A 173 1.20 51.61 2.43
C ARG A 173 0.70 51.95 1.03
N ARG A 174 -0.25 51.17 0.49
CA ARG A 174 -1.42 51.76 -0.20
C ARG A 174 -2.68 50.95 0.10
N ARG A 175 -3.69 51.72 0.49
CA ARG A 175 -5.04 51.35 0.93
C ARG A 175 -6.00 51.60 -0.23
N VAL A 176 -7.22 51.07 -0.09
CA VAL A 176 -8.45 51.41 -0.84
C VAL A 176 -8.52 50.62 -2.16
N ILE A 177 -9.56 49.82 -2.45
CA ILE A 177 -10.98 50.22 -2.63
C ILE A 177 -11.93 49.08 -2.22
N ALA A 178 -12.98 49.46 -1.50
CA ALA A 178 -14.21 48.68 -1.28
C ALA A 178 -15.27 49.08 -2.34
N SER A 179 -16.05 48.12 -2.82
CA SER A 179 -17.48 48.24 -3.19
C SER A 179 -17.97 46.85 -3.61
N ARG A 180 -18.78 46.16 -2.80
CA ARG A 180 -20.25 46.13 -2.87
C ARG A 180 -20.79 45.92 -4.30
N GLY A 181 -21.28 44.69 -4.50
CA GLY A 181 -22.31 44.25 -5.44
C GLY A 181 -22.94 43.01 -4.80
#